data_AF-A0A402BMT1-F1
#
_entry.id   AF-A0A402BMT1-F1
#
_cell.length_a   1.000
_cell.length_b   1.000
_cell.length_c   1.000
_cell.angle_alpha   90.00
_cell.angle_beta   90.00
_cell.angle_gamma   90.00
#
_symmetry.space_group_name_H-M   'P 1'
#
loop_
_entity.id
_entity.type
_entity.pdbx_description
1 polymer ?
#
loop_
_entity_poly.entity_id
_entity_poly.type
_entity_poly.pdbx_seq_one_letter_code
_entity_poly.pdbx_strand_id
1 'polypeptide(L)'
;MFKQKSFYKLLLLVITMLLILSAAICYAVPPIKIAIIPPIDSAKYGEPELNQIALSEMKENIINQKYDLALDSQVESAIKDINQGNPLKSLPKKEFLQLLSSKLSADVVIAVEFTRISSVVLPSLYSSNEMRNISLTSAVYIAQNDSYKTFNSRRNETSESDGFRGIKRLTKECLAEIERNTNKYLKSIVLQ
;
A
#
# COMPACT_ATOMS: atom_id res chain seq x y z
N MET A 1 57.75 -40.54 5.35
CA MET A 1 57.36 -39.12 5.23
C MET A 1 56.26 -38.87 4.15
N PHE A 2 55.18 -39.66 4.08
CA PHE A 2 54.16 -39.52 3.01
C PHE A 2 52.73 -39.14 3.47
N LYS A 3 52.45 -39.04 4.78
CA LYS A 3 51.09 -38.72 5.27
C LYS A 3 50.77 -37.22 5.36
N GLN A 4 51.78 -36.35 5.37
CA GLN A 4 51.59 -34.91 5.62
C GLN A 4 50.94 -34.17 4.44
N LYS A 5 51.26 -34.54 3.19
CA LYS A 5 50.72 -33.87 1.99
C LYS A 5 49.23 -34.13 1.74
N SER A 6 48.70 -35.26 2.22
CA SER A 6 47.28 -35.61 2.06
C SER A 6 46.38 -34.78 2.99
N PHE A 7 46.87 -34.49 4.20
CA PHE A 7 46.14 -33.72 5.20
C PHE A 7 45.88 -32.27 4.75
N TYR A 8 46.87 -31.60 4.16
CA TYR A 8 46.70 -30.22 3.67
C TYR A 8 45.73 -30.12 2.49
N LYS A 9 45.68 -31.14 1.62
CA LYS A 9 44.70 -31.19 0.51
C LYS A 9 43.28 -31.35 1.04
N LEU A 10 43.09 -32.21 2.04
CA LEU A 10 41.80 -32.40 2.69
C LEU A 10 41.35 -31.14 3.43
N LEU A 11 42.25 -30.50 4.17
CA LEU A 11 42.00 -29.26 4.90
C LEU A 11 41.60 -28.12 3.95
N LEU A 12 42.33 -27.95 2.85
CA LEU A 12 42.02 -26.94 1.83
C LEU A 12 40.64 -27.17 1.23
N LEU A 13 40.26 -28.42 0.98
CA LEU A 13 38.98 -28.79 0.40
C LEU A 13 37.81 -28.54 1.35
N VAL A 14 38.00 -28.77 2.65
CA VAL A 14 36.99 -28.46 3.68
C VAL A 14 36.80 -26.95 3.80
N ILE A 15 37.89 -26.17 3.78
CA ILE A 15 37.83 -24.70 3.87
C ILE A 15 37.14 -24.10 2.63
N THR A 16 37.48 -24.57 1.42
CA THR A 16 36.80 -24.08 0.21
C THR A 16 35.33 -24.48 0.20
N MET A 17 34.98 -25.68 0.68
CA MET A 17 33.57 -26.09 0.77
C MET A 17 32.79 -25.25 1.80
N LEU A 18 33.39 -24.90 2.93
CA LEU A 18 32.82 -23.97 3.92
C LEU A 18 32.63 -22.56 3.35
N LEU A 19 33.60 -22.07 2.57
CA LEU A 19 33.51 -20.76 1.91
C LEU A 19 32.43 -20.73 0.83
N ILE A 20 32.29 -21.81 0.05
CA ILE A 20 31.21 -21.94 -0.96
C ILE A 20 29.84 -22.03 -0.29
N LEU A 21 29.70 -22.78 0.82
CA LEU A 21 28.46 -22.80 1.60
C LEU A 21 28.13 -21.41 2.16
N SER A 22 29.12 -20.63 2.58
CA SER A 22 28.90 -19.27 3.10
C SER A 22 28.53 -18.26 2.01
N ALA A 23 29.06 -18.42 0.79
CA ALA A 23 28.76 -17.55 -0.35
C ALA A 23 27.40 -17.83 -1.00
N ALA A 24 26.86 -19.05 -0.81
CA ALA A 24 25.56 -19.45 -1.35
C ALA A 24 24.36 -18.89 -0.56
N ILE A 25 24.59 -18.31 0.63
CA ILE A 25 23.53 -17.68 1.42
C ILE A 25 23.39 -16.20 1.04
N CYS A 26 23.15 -15.97 -0.26
CA CYS A 26 22.59 -14.69 -0.68
C CYS A 26 21.12 -14.69 -0.25
N TYR A 27 20.84 -14.20 0.95
CA TYR A 27 19.46 -14.01 1.42
C TYR A 27 18.79 -13.00 0.49
N ALA A 28 18.00 -13.47 -0.47
CA ALA A 28 17.08 -12.62 -1.20
C ALA A 28 16.08 -12.07 -0.18
N VAL A 29 16.17 -10.76 0.10
CA VAL A 29 15.19 -10.09 0.95
C VAL A 29 13.82 -10.28 0.28
N PRO A 30 12.85 -10.92 0.96
CA PRO A 30 11.54 -11.14 0.36
C PRO A 30 10.91 -9.78 0.02
N PRO A 31 10.21 -9.66 -1.13
CA PRO A 31 9.51 -8.43 -1.46
C PRO A 31 8.46 -8.14 -0.39
N ILE A 32 8.36 -6.88 0.02
CA ILE A 32 7.37 -6.43 1.00
C ILE A 32 5.98 -6.60 0.38
N LYS A 33 5.10 -7.29 1.09
CA LYS A 33 3.75 -7.60 0.64
C LYS A 33 2.76 -6.53 1.12
N ILE A 34 2.08 -5.90 0.18
CA ILE A 34 1.13 -4.82 0.42
C ILE A 34 -0.29 -5.26 0.04
N ALA A 35 -1.24 -5.04 0.95
CA ALA A 35 -2.66 -5.19 0.66
C ALA A 35 -3.33 -3.82 0.56
N ILE A 36 -4.13 -3.61 -0.47
CA ILE A 36 -4.88 -2.37 -0.68
C ILE A 36 -6.36 -2.71 -0.58
N ILE A 37 -7.04 -2.12 0.40
CA ILE A 37 -8.49 -2.23 0.52
C ILE A 37 -9.15 -1.41 -0.61
N PRO A 38 -10.18 -1.94 -1.29
CA PRO A 38 -10.96 -1.16 -2.25
C PRO A 38 -11.45 0.16 -1.62
N PRO A 39 -11.34 1.30 -2.31
CA PRO A 39 -11.74 2.60 -1.77
C PRO A 39 -13.19 2.60 -1.26
N ILE A 40 -13.38 3.20 -0.09
CA ILE A 40 -14.67 3.25 0.59
C ILE A 40 -15.36 4.56 0.22
N ASP A 41 -16.57 4.47 -0.33
CA ASP A 41 -17.43 5.63 -0.57
C ASP A 41 -18.33 5.90 0.64
N SER A 42 -17.82 6.70 1.58
CA SER A 42 -18.61 7.21 2.69
C SER A 42 -19.35 8.50 2.36
N ALA A 43 -18.91 9.20 1.32
CA ALA A 43 -19.55 10.41 0.80
C ALA A 43 -20.86 10.13 0.04
N LYS A 44 -21.13 8.86 -0.31
CA LYS A 44 -22.31 8.40 -1.07
C LYS A 44 -22.51 9.17 -2.37
N TYR A 45 -21.42 9.50 -3.05
CA TYR A 45 -21.48 10.29 -4.28
C TYR A 45 -21.95 9.45 -5.48
N GLY A 46 -21.92 8.12 -5.37
CA GLY A 46 -22.64 7.23 -6.29
C GLY A 46 -21.95 6.97 -7.63
N GLU A 47 -20.68 7.33 -7.81
CA GLU A 47 -19.93 7.04 -9.04
C GLU A 47 -18.85 5.94 -8.77
N PRO A 48 -19.18 4.64 -8.98
CA PRO A 48 -18.25 3.54 -8.67
C PRO A 48 -16.96 3.58 -9.50
N GLU A 49 -17.00 4.23 -10.67
CA GLU A 49 -15.84 4.45 -11.54
C GLU A 49 -14.73 5.24 -10.85
N LEU A 50 -15.08 6.20 -9.99
CA LEU A 50 -14.09 6.97 -9.23
C LEU A 50 -13.32 6.11 -8.23
N ASN A 51 -13.98 5.13 -7.61
CA ASN A 51 -13.33 4.16 -6.73
C ASN A 51 -12.38 3.24 -7.52
N GLN A 52 -12.78 2.81 -8.73
CA GLN A 52 -11.92 2.01 -9.60
C GLN A 52 -10.68 2.78 -10.05
N ILE A 53 -10.83 4.05 -10.42
CA ILE A 53 -9.71 4.92 -10.82
C ILE A 53 -8.75 5.13 -9.65
N ALA A 54 -9.28 5.41 -8.46
CA ALA A 54 -8.45 5.54 -7.26
C ALA A 54 -7.69 4.22 -6.96
N LEU A 55 -8.37 3.08 -7.04
CA LEU A 55 -7.75 1.77 -6.83
C LEU A 55 -6.64 1.47 -7.86
N SER A 56 -6.93 1.72 -9.14
CA SER A 56 -5.96 1.54 -10.23
C SER A 56 -4.73 2.41 -10.02
N GLU A 57 -4.93 3.68 -9.66
CA GLU A 57 -3.83 4.60 -9.40
C GLU A 57 -2.96 4.13 -8.22
N MET A 58 -3.58 3.64 -7.14
CA MET A 58 -2.84 3.09 -6.01
C MET A 58 -1.97 1.90 -6.40
N LYS A 59 -2.54 0.95 -7.14
CA LYS A 59 -1.81 -0.24 -7.59
C LYS A 59 -0.67 0.10 -8.53
N GLU A 60 -0.92 0.96 -9.52
CA GLU A 60 0.10 1.34 -10.51
C GLU A 60 1.33 1.96 -9.82
N ASN A 61 1.11 2.87 -8.86
CA ASN A 61 2.21 3.50 -8.11
C ASN A 61 2.97 2.48 -7.24
N ILE A 62 2.29 1.48 -6.68
CA ILE A 62 2.91 0.45 -5.81
C ILE A 62 3.67 -0.60 -6.64
N ILE A 63 3.12 -1.06 -7.76
CA ILE A 63 3.78 -2.02 -8.68
C ILE A 63 5.11 -1.44 -9.19
N ASN A 64 5.11 -0.15 -9.56
CA ASN A 64 6.30 0.53 -10.05
C ASN A 64 7.44 0.56 -9.02
N GLN A 65 7.16 0.33 -7.74
CA GLN A 65 8.11 0.33 -6.64
C GLN A 65 8.60 -1.08 -6.25
N LYS A 66 8.25 -2.12 -7.02
CA LYS A 66 8.68 -3.53 -6.81
C LYS A 66 8.17 -4.16 -5.52
N TYR A 67 7.04 -3.70 -5.00
CA TYR A 67 6.34 -4.40 -3.91
C TYR A 67 5.50 -5.56 -4.44
N ASP A 68 5.29 -6.57 -3.60
CA ASP A 68 4.34 -7.65 -3.90
C ASP A 68 2.93 -7.18 -3.51
N LEU A 69 1.96 -7.30 -4.40
CA LEU A 69 0.58 -6.89 -4.14
C LEU A 69 -0.30 -8.09 -3.88
N ALA A 70 -1.06 -8.05 -2.79
CA ALA A 70 -2.14 -9.00 -2.56
C ALA A 70 -3.18 -8.90 -3.69
N LEU A 71 -3.66 -10.05 -4.16
CA LEU A 71 -4.68 -10.11 -5.20
C LEU A 71 -6.01 -9.54 -4.69
N ASP A 72 -6.73 -8.82 -5.54
CA ASP A 72 -8.02 -8.21 -5.18
C ASP A 72 -9.01 -9.24 -4.62
N SER A 73 -9.11 -10.39 -5.27
CA SER A 73 -9.99 -11.48 -4.84
C SER A 73 -9.63 -11.99 -3.44
N GLN A 74 -8.34 -11.99 -3.07
CA GLN A 74 -7.89 -12.37 -1.73
C GLN A 74 -8.26 -11.29 -0.71
N VAL A 75 -8.03 -10.01 -1.04
CA VAL A 75 -8.38 -8.88 -0.17
C VAL A 75 -9.89 -8.83 0.07
N GLU A 76 -10.70 -8.91 -0.98
CA GLU A 76 -12.16 -8.91 -0.89
C GLU A 76 -12.70 -10.10 -0.10
N SER A 77 -12.17 -11.30 -0.34
CA SER A 77 -12.53 -12.50 0.42
C SER A 77 -12.19 -12.35 1.90
N ALA A 78 -10.99 -11.86 2.22
CA ALA A 78 -10.58 -11.63 3.60
C ALA A 78 -11.42 -10.57 4.30
N ILE A 79 -11.79 -9.48 3.60
CA ILE A 79 -12.70 -8.46 4.13
C ILE A 79 -14.09 -9.05 4.40
N LYS A 80 -14.64 -9.82 3.45
CA LYS A 80 -15.94 -10.48 3.63
C LYS A 80 -15.92 -11.41 4.85
N ASP A 81 -14.86 -12.18 5.01
CA ASP A 81 -14.76 -13.09 6.14
C ASP A 81 -14.63 -12.35 7.49
N ILE A 82 -13.83 -11.28 7.56
CA ILE A 82 -13.63 -10.50 8.79
C ILE A 82 -14.87 -9.69 9.14
N ASN A 83 -15.54 -9.11 8.13
CA ASN A 83 -16.70 -8.23 8.30
C ASN A 83 -18.05 -8.96 8.14
N GLN A 84 -18.05 -10.30 8.22
CA GLN A 84 -19.26 -11.13 8.18
C GLN A 84 -20.12 -10.90 6.91
N GLY A 85 -19.47 -10.70 5.76
CA GLY A 85 -20.11 -10.45 4.48
C GLY A 85 -20.59 -9.02 4.27
N ASN A 86 -20.51 -8.15 5.28
CA ASN A 86 -20.93 -6.77 5.15
C ASN A 86 -19.90 -5.92 4.40
N PRO A 87 -20.32 -4.96 3.55
CA PRO A 87 -19.41 -3.99 2.98
C PRO A 87 -18.89 -3.03 4.05
N LEU A 88 -17.66 -2.54 3.87
CA LEU A 88 -17.10 -1.49 4.71
C LEU A 88 -17.84 -0.17 4.45
N LYS A 89 -18.31 0.49 5.50
CA LYS A 89 -19.06 1.75 5.41
C LYS A 89 -18.23 2.99 5.75
N SER A 90 -17.09 2.77 6.41
CA SER A 90 -16.18 3.82 6.87
C SER A 90 -14.76 3.29 6.93
N LEU A 91 -13.79 4.20 7.07
CA LEU A 91 -12.38 3.84 7.23
C LEU A 91 -12.20 2.82 8.38
N PRO A 92 -11.54 1.67 8.14
CA PRO A 92 -11.35 0.67 9.17
C PRO A 92 -10.39 1.14 10.27
N LYS A 93 -10.65 0.69 11.49
CA LYS A 93 -9.78 0.92 12.65
C LYS A 93 -8.54 0.02 12.59
N LYS A 94 -7.56 0.33 13.43
CA LYS A 94 -6.30 -0.43 13.57
C LYS A 94 -6.53 -1.93 13.69
N GLU A 95 -7.44 -2.36 14.55
CA GLU A 95 -7.69 -3.78 14.83
C GLU A 95 -8.15 -4.53 13.58
N PHE A 96 -8.99 -3.89 12.76
CA PHE A 96 -9.44 -4.47 11.49
C PHE A 96 -8.28 -4.60 10.50
N LEU A 97 -7.45 -3.57 10.35
CA LEU A 97 -6.30 -3.62 9.44
C LEU A 97 -5.24 -4.63 9.91
N GLN A 98 -5.06 -4.78 11.22
CA GLN A 98 -4.18 -5.79 11.82
C GLN A 98 -4.68 -7.22 11.54
N LEU A 99 -5.97 -7.48 11.69
CA LEU A 99 -6.58 -8.77 11.34
C LEU A 99 -6.43 -9.06 9.85
N LEU A 100 -6.67 -8.06 9.00
CA LEU A 100 -6.54 -8.20 7.56
C LEU A 100 -5.08 -8.46 7.14
N SER A 101 -4.13 -7.74 7.73
CA SER A 101 -2.69 -7.97 7.56
C SER A 101 -2.31 -9.41 7.90
N SER A 102 -2.75 -9.88 9.07
CA SER A 102 -2.46 -11.24 9.54
C SER A 102 -3.08 -12.31 8.63
N LYS A 103 -4.31 -12.09 8.14
CA LYS A 103 -5.02 -13.02 7.26
C LYS A 103 -4.41 -13.11 5.86
N LEU A 104 -3.86 -12.01 5.36
CA LEU A 104 -3.23 -11.93 4.03
C LEU A 104 -1.71 -12.15 4.06
N SER A 105 -1.13 -12.30 5.25
CA SER A 105 0.32 -12.21 5.49
C SER A 105 0.94 -10.96 4.85
N ALA A 106 0.21 -9.83 4.91
CA ALA A 106 0.65 -8.57 4.33
C ALA A 106 1.44 -7.75 5.36
N ASP A 107 2.61 -7.27 4.98
CA ASP A 107 3.46 -6.40 5.80
C ASP A 107 2.84 -5.01 5.97
N VAL A 108 2.14 -4.54 4.95
CA VAL A 108 1.47 -3.24 4.93
C VAL A 108 0.04 -3.39 4.43
N VAL A 109 -0.90 -2.75 5.12
CA VAL A 109 -2.30 -2.64 4.69
C VAL A 109 -2.65 -1.18 4.51
N ILE A 110 -3.15 -0.83 3.33
CA ILE A 110 -3.56 0.53 2.96
C ILE A 110 -5.07 0.55 2.79
N ALA A 111 -5.72 1.52 3.41
CA ALA A 111 -7.15 1.79 3.26
C ALA A 111 -7.37 3.25 2.89
N VAL A 112 -8.38 3.50 2.06
CA VAL A 112 -8.75 4.83 1.58
C VAL A 112 -10.26 4.99 1.67
N GLU A 113 -10.70 6.12 2.21
CA GLU A 113 -12.09 6.52 2.36
C GLU A 113 -12.31 7.90 1.73
N PHE A 114 -13.23 8.00 0.79
CA PHE A 114 -13.74 9.28 0.31
C PHE A 114 -14.78 9.79 1.31
N THR A 115 -14.42 10.81 2.07
CA THR A 115 -15.25 11.38 3.14
C THR A 115 -16.15 12.51 2.65
N ARG A 116 -15.74 13.20 1.58
CA ARG A 116 -16.55 14.24 0.95
C ARG A 116 -16.22 14.35 -0.53
N ILE A 117 -17.25 14.26 -1.36
CA ILE A 117 -17.21 14.70 -2.75
C ILE A 117 -18.45 15.58 -2.93
N SER A 118 -18.24 16.89 -3.08
CA SER A 118 -19.34 17.83 -3.28
C SER A 118 -19.00 18.78 -4.41
N SER A 119 -19.93 18.95 -5.34
CA SER A 119 -19.86 19.96 -6.39
C SER A 119 -20.69 21.18 -6.00
N VAL A 120 -20.13 22.36 -6.25
CA VAL A 120 -20.84 23.64 -6.14
C VAL A 120 -20.78 24.28 -7.51
N VAL A 121 -21.94 24.47 -8.13
CA VAL A 121 -22.03 25.23 -9.37
C VAL A 121 -22.02 26.70 -9.00
N LEU A 122 -20.95 27.40 -9.38
CA LEU A 122 -20.85 28.85 -9.20
C LEU A 122 -21.56 29.54 -10.36
N PRO A 123 -22.55 30.41 -10.09
CA PRO A 123 -23.20 31.18 -11.15
C PRO A 123 -22.19 32.16 -11.74
N SER A 124 -21.89 32.02 -13.03
CA SER A 124 -21.13 33.01 -13.79
C SER A 124 -21.93 33.44 -15.03
N LEU A 125 -21.68 34.66 -15.50
CA LEU A 125 -22.40 35.29 -16.60
C LEU A 125 -22.19 34.61 -17.96
N TYR A 126 -21.19 33.72 -18.09
CA TYR A 126 -20.79 33.12 -19.37
C TYR A 126 -20.52 31.60 -19.34
N SER A 127 -20.28 30.99 -18.17
CA SER A 127 -20.12 29.54 -18.00
C SER A 127 -20.52 29.06 -16.60
N SER A 128 -21.14 27.89 -16.47
CA SER A 128 -21.25 27.23 -15.16
C SER A 128 -19.87 26.70 -14.77
N ASN A 129 -19.22 27.33 -13.78
CA ASN A 129 -18.00 26.78 -13.22
C ASN A 129 -18.39 25.83 -12.08
N GLU A 130 -18.15 24.53 -12.26
CA GLU A 130 -18.33 23.54 -11.21
C GLU A 130 -17.07 23.49 -10.33
N MET A 131 -17.22 23.83 -9.04
CA MET A 131 -16.18 23.65 -8.04
C MET A 131 -16.40 22.34 -7.30
N ARG A 132 -15.50 21.36 -7.47
CA ARG A 132 -15.53 20.09 -6.75
C ARG A 132 -14.59 20.14 -5.54
N ASN A 133 -15.16 19.91 -4.36
CA ASN A 133 -14.40 19.70 -3.13
C ASN A 133 -14.32 18.19 -2.85
N ILE A 134 -13.10 17.67 -2.84
CA ILE A 134 -12.79 16.26 -2.65
C ILE A 134 -11.98 16.12 -1.37
N SER A 135 -12.41 15.26 -0.46
CA SER A 135 -11.70 14.92 0.78
C SER A 135 -11.55 13.42 0.88
N LEU A 136 -10.32 13.00 1.17
CA LEU A 136 -9.90 11.62 1.27
C LEU A 136 -9.19 11.43 2.59
N THR A 137 -9.63 10.44 3.34
CA THR A 137 -8.92 9.95 4.52
C THR A 137 -8.29 8.62 4.17
N SER A 138 -7.03 8.44 4.49
CA SER A 138 -6.35 7.15 4.36
C SER A 138 -5.89 6.64 5.69
N ALA A 139 -5.73 5.33 5.77
CA ALA A 139 -5.09 4.64 6.86
C ALA A 139 -4.02 3.71 6.32
N VAL A 140 -2.90 3.64 7.03
CA VAL A 140 -1.86 2.64 6.80
C VAL A 140 -1.62 1.88 8.10
N TYR A 141 -1.56 0.56 8.00
CA TYR A 141 -1.10 -0.33 9.04
C TYR A 141 0.19 -1.02 8.60
N ILE A 142 1.20 -1.08 9.47
CA ILE A 142 2.47 -1.74 9.24
C ILE A 142 2.62 -2.85 10.29
N ALA A 143 2.66 -4.10 9.82
CA ALA A 143 2.58 -5.29 10.67
C ALA A 143 3.78 -5.44 11.61
N GLN A 144 4.98 -5.16 11.10
CA GLN A 144 6.23 -5.41 11.82
C GLN A 144 6.36 -4.64 13.13
N ASN A 145 5.82 -3.43 13.20
CA ASN A 145 5.92 -2.55 14.37
C ASN A 145 4.55 -2.16 14.94
N ASP A 146 3.49 -2.84 14.49
CA ASP A 146 2.12 -2.57 14.93
C ASP A 146 1.72 -1.08 14.80
N SER A 147 2.27 -0.39 13.79
CA SER A 147 2.06 1.03 13.56
C SER A 147 0.81 1.27 12.73
N TYR A 148 -0.07 2.12 13.24
CA TYR A 148 -1.25 2.62 12.54
C TYR A 148 -1.17 4.13 12.41
N LYS A 149 -1.38 4.64 11.19
CA LYS A 149 -1.44 6.07 10.92
C LYS A 149 -2.58 6.39 9.99
N THR A 150 -3.21 7.53 10.22
CA THR A 150 -4.21 8.10 9.32
C THR A 150 -3.71 9.41 8.73
N PHE A 151 -4.12 9.68 7.50
CA PHE A 151 -3.82 10.93 6.81
C PHE A 151 -5.12 11.49 6.24
N ASN A 152 -5.27 12.80 6.27
CA ASN A 152 -6.40 13.48 5.67
C ASN A 152 -5.89 14.46 4.63
N SER A 153 -6.39 14.30 3.41
CA SER A 153 -6.03 15.12 2.26
C SER A 153 -7.30 15.73 1.67
N ARG A 154 -7.22 17.02 1.33
CA ARG A 154 -8.34 17.76 0.76
C ARG A 154 -7.89 18.58 -0.43
N ARG A 155 -8.70 18.56 -1.51
CA ARG A 155 -8.52 19.40 -2.68
C ARG A 155 -9.83 20.06 -3.10
N ASN A 156 -9.66 21.26 -3.67
CA ASN A 156 -10.72 22.03 -4.28
C ASN A 156 -10.32 22.24 -5.75
N GLU A 157 -11.08 21.69 -6.69
CA GLU A 157 -10.83 21.78 -8.13
C GLU A 157 -11.96 22.60 -8.78
N THR A 158 -11.64 23.50 -9.71
CA THR A 158 -12.57 24.53 -10.25
C THR A 158 -12.94 24.35 -11.73
N SER A 159 -12.72 23.18 -12.32
CA SER A 159 -13.03 22.93 -13.75
C SER A 159 -13.87 21.66 -13.98
N GLU A 160 -14.78 21.74 -14.97
CA GLU A 160 -15.69 20.67 -15.44
C GLU A 160 -14.97 19.37 -15.85
N SER A 161 -13.68 19.43 -16.18
CA SER A 161 -12.91 18.29 -16.68
C SER A 161 -12.17 17.46 -15.62
N ASP A 162 -12.14 17.88 -14.35
CA ASP A 162 -11.08 17.46 -13.43
C ASP A 162 -11.55 16.75 -12.14
N GLY A 163 -12.78 16.24 -12.06
CA GLY A 163 -13.19 15.36 -10.94
C GLY A 163 -12.28 14.14 -10.82
N PHE A 164 -12.03 13.46 -11.94
CA PHE A 164 -11.10 12.33 -12.05
C PHE A 164 -9.65 12.72 -11.76
N ARG A 165 -9.21 13.88 -12.27
CA ARG A 165 -7.85 14.39 -12.04
C ARG A 165 -7.62 14.76 -10.58
N GLY A 166 -8.61 15.36 -9.92
CA GLY A 166 -8.60 15.70 -8.51
C GLY A 166 -8.42 14.46 -7.65
N ILE A 167 -9.19 13.39 -7.90
CA ILE A 167 -9.02 12.10 -7.22
C ILE A 167 -7.65 11.51 -7.50
N LYS A 168 -7.21 11.44 -8.76
CA LYS A 168 -5.89 10.92 -9.13
C LYS A 168 -4.76 11.65 -8.39
N ARG A 169 -4.79 12.98 -8.35
CA ARG A 169 -3.82 13.81 -7.62
C ARG A 169 -3.88 13.56 -6.12
N LEU A 170 -5.08 13.57 -5.55
CA LEU A 170 -5.27 13.38 -4.11
C LEU A 170 -4.81 12.00 -3.65
N THR A 171 -5.10 10.97 -4.44
CA THR A 171 -4.61 9.60 -4.25
C THR A 171 -3.09 9.54 -4.34
N LYS A 172 -2.46 10.20 -5.33
CA LYS A 172 -0.99 10.28 -5.42
C LYS A 172 -0.36 10.97 -4.20
N GLU A 173 -0.95 12.08 -3.74
CA GLU A 173 -0.47 12.80 -2.56
C GLU A 173 -0.56 11.95 -1.30
N CYS A 174 -1.69 11.26 -1.14
CA CYS A 174 -1.92 10.32 -0.08
C CYS A 174 -0.88 9.18 -0.11
N LEU A 175 -0.65 8.58 -1.27
CA LEU A 175 0.36 7.53 -1.43
C LEU A 175 1.77 8.04 -1.15
N ALA A 176 2.11 9.25 -1.60
CA ALA A 176 3.42 9.84 -1.33
C ALA A 176 3.62 10.11 0.17
N GLU A 177 2.55 10.45 0.90
CA GLU A 177 2.60 10.62 2.34
C GLU A 177 2.73 9.28 3.08
N ILE A 178 1.96 8.27 2.66
CA ILE A 178 2.10 6.89 3.12
C ILE A 178 3.53 6.40 2.86
N GLU A 179 4.04 6.58 1.65
CA GLU A 179 5.38 6.16 1.25
C GLU A 179 6.45 6.89 2.05
N ARG A 180 6.38 8.21 2.23
CA ARG A 180 7.36 8.94 3.05
C ARG A 180 7.44 8.38 4.47
N ASN A 181 6.30 7.98 5.03
CA ASN A 181 6.24 7.36 6.33
C ASN A 181 6.76 5.91 6.28
N THR A 182 6.32 5.10 5.33
CA THR A 182 6.74 3.71 5.14
C THR A 182 8.24 3.61 4.84
N ASN A 183 8.79 4.38 3.90
CA ASN A 183 10.22 4.43 3.58
C ASN A 183 11.09 4.87 4.75
N LYS A 184 10.60 5.78 5.61
CA LYS A 184 11.30 6.13 6.85
C LYS A 184 11.45 4.89 7.75
N TYR A 185 10.47 4.00 7.74
CA TYR A 185 10.54 2.70 8.44
C TYR A 185 11.35 1.66 7.66
N LEU A 186 11.14 1.48 6.36
CA LEU A 186 11.85 0.50 5.54
C LEU A 186 13.37 0.75 5.51
N LYS A 187 13.79 2.01 5.45
CA LYS A 187 15.22 2.38 5.58
C LYS A 187 15.82 1.99 6.93
N SER A 188 15.02 1.97 8.01
CA SER A 188 15.51 1.55 9.33
C SER A 188 15.74 0.04 9.44
N ILE A 189 15.15 -0.75 8.54
CA ILE A 189 15.27 -2.22 8.52
C ILE A 189 16.42 -2.68 7.64
N VAL A 190 16.64 -2.02 6.49
CA VAL A 190 17.74 -2.36 5.56
C VAL A 190 19.13 -1.97 6.09
N LEU A 191 19.19 -1.09 7.11
CA LEU A 191 20.43 -0.62 7.73
C LEU A 191 20.77 -1.33 9.07
N GLN A 192 20.02 -2.36 9.47
CA GLN A 192 20.31 -3.22 10.62
C GLN A 192 20.88 -4.56 10.16
#